data_AF-A0A958VVB7-F1
#
_entry.id   AF-A0A958VVB7-F1
#
_cell.length_a   1.000
_cell.length_b   1.000
_cell.length_c   1.000
_cell.angle_alpha   90.00
_cell.angle_beta   90.00
_cell.angle_gamma   90.00
#
_symmetry.space_group_name_H-M   'P 1'
#
loop_
_entity.id
_entity.type
_entity.pdbx_description
1 polymer ?
#
loop_
_entity_poly.entity_id
_entity_poly.type
_entity_poly.pdbx_seq_one_letter_code
_entity_poly.pdbx_strand_id
1 'polypeptide(L)'
;MDNPFWKELSKQLRPYLRKSSRVKRNMIRTLYGFNDKFEPPKKPITPLEEYLGTLLFNYGELDESLKRFKIISVLIQQYPRLKSWDRVGLNKTVYLRYHYETFLNETYIYRERMCLFLNVLKKRCRKISLSDEAHYVEDVLQGFLKSLEDVTNIRGRHVHVRRYSNSKMEQLMGLEMVLEFSEDLEKLRDKEYRDLRTKLGNEVEKFGADLENLQNLTLSKVLKVALSDLKDKYK
;
A
#
# COMPACT_ATOMS: atom_id res chain seq x y z
N MET A 1 0.04 -10.58 -12.59
CA MET A 1 0.26 -10.92 -11.16
C MET A 1 -0.57 -12.13 -10.83
N ASP A 2 0.07 -13.27 -10.60
CA ASP A 2 -0.58 -14.51 -10.15
C ASP A 2 -0.77 -14.48 -8.63
N ASN A 3 -1.64 -13.59 -8.14
CA ASN A 3 -1.93 -13.54 -6.70
C ASN A 3 -2.83 -14.73 -6.32
N PRO A 4 -2.38 -15.67 -5.46
CA PRO A 4 -3.17 -16.86 -5.10
C PRO A 4 -4.49 -16.51 -4.42
N PHE A 5 -4.49 -15.48 -3.56
CA PHE A 5 -5.70 -14.98 -2.91
C PHE A 5 -6.71 -14.48 -3.95
N TRP A 6 -6.27 -13.65 -4.91
CA TRP A 6 -7.17 -13.17 -5.97
C TRP A 6 -7.69 -14.30 -6.85
N LYS A 7 -6.83 -15.26 -7.19
CA LYS A 7 -7.20 -16.41 -8.02
C LYS A 7 -8.29 -17.24 -7.35
N GLU A 8 -8.14 -17.50 -6.05
CA GLU A 8 -9.13 -18.28 -5.30
C GLU A 8 -10.40 -17.46 -4.99
N LEU A 9 -10.25 -16.18 -4.60
CA LEU A 9 -11.37 -15.27 -4.40
C LEU A 9 -12.20 -15.14 -5.68
N SER A 10 -11.56 -14.84 -6.81
CA SER A 10 -12.25 -14.69 -8.10
C SER A 10 -12.93 -15.98 -8.55
N LYS A 11 -12.32 -17.15 -8.31
CA LYS A 11 -12.93 -18.47 -8.56
C LYS A 11 -14.21 -18.65 -7.74
N GLN A 12 -14.19 -18.29 -6.45
CA GLN A 12 -15.36 -18.41 -5.58
C GLN A 12 -16.43 -17.34 -5.85
N LEU A 13 -16.03 -16.14 -6.28
CA LEU A 13 -16.98 -15.08 -6.66
C LEU A 13 -17.62 -15.32 -8.03
N ARG A 14 -16.97 -16.09 -8.91
CA ARG A 14 -17.41 -16.30 -10.31
C ARG A 14 -18.89 -16.69 -10.46
N PRO A 15 -19.49 -17.59 -9.65
CA PRO A 15 -20.91 -17.93 -9.76
C PRO A 15 -21.83 -16.72 -9.49
N TYR A 16 -21.47 -15.86 -8.55
CA TYR A 16 -22.24 -14.67 -8.18
C TYR A 16 -22.10 -13.57 -9.24
N LEU A 17 -20.89 -13.38 -9.76
CA LEU A 17 -20.59 -12.38 -10.80
C LEU A 17 -21.24 -12.70 -12.15
N ARG A 18 -21.36 -13.99 -12.50
CA ARG A 18 -21.99 -14.43 -13.76
C ARG A 18 -23.51 -14.30 -13.73
N LYS A 19 -24.14 -14.55 -12.58
CA LYS A 19 -25.61 -14.59 -12.48
C LYS A 19 -26.26 -13.20 -12.40
N SER A 20 -25.53 -12.16 -12.02
CA SER A 20 -26.12 -10.85 -11.75
C SER A 20 -25.30 -9.71 -12.35
N SER A 21 -25.76 -9.20 -13.49
CA SER A 21 -25.24 -7.95 -14.08
C SER A 21 -25.34 -6.77 -13.10
N ARG A 22 -26.30 -6.83 -12.17
CA ARG A 22 -26.47 -5.91 -11.06
C ARG A 22 -25.33 -5.99 -10.06
N VAL A 23 -24.97 -7.19 -9.58
CA VAL A 23 -23.83 -7.38 -8.64
C VAL A 23 -22.55 -6.83 -9.28
N LYS A 24 -22.30 -7.16 -10.55
CA LYS A 24 -21.16 -6.63 -11.30
C LYS A 24 -21.18 -5.10 -11.36
N ARG A 25 -22.33 -4.48 -11.68
CA ARG A 25 -22.48 -3.02 -11.76
C ARG A 25 -22.27 -2.35 -10.41
N ASN A 26 -22.84 -2.90 -9.34
CA ASN A 26 -22.71 -2.35 -7.99
C ASN A 26 -21.26 -2.48 -7.48
N MET A 27 -20.61 -3.61 -7.73
CA MET A 27 -19.19 -3.78 -7.41
C MET A 27 -18.30 -2.82 -8.19
N ILE A 28 -18.51 -2.66 -9.50
CA ILE A 28 -17.81 -1.65 -10.31
C ILE A 28 -18.01 -0.27 -9.68
N ARG A 29 -19.24 0.09 -9.30
CA ARG A 29 -19.51 1.38 -8.63
C ARG A 29 -18.76 1.54 -7.31
N THR A 30 -18.67 0.51 -6.49
CA THR A 30 -17.88 0.55 -5.23
C THR A 30 -16.38 0.69 -5.51
N LEU A 31 -15.86 0.01 -6.53
CA LEU A 31 -14.45 0.07 -6.92
C LEU A 31 -14.06 1.44 -7.47
N TYR A 32 -14.95 2.12 -8.20
CA TYR A 32 -14.69 3.44 -8.79
C TYR A 32 -15.20 4.61 -7.92
N GLY A 33 -15.38 4.38 -6.62
CA GLY A 33 -15.81 5.41 -5.67
C GLY A 33 -17.31 5.69 -5.76
N PHE A 34 -18.09 5.02 -4.90
CA PHE A 34 -19.46 5.44 -4.60
C PHE A 34 -19.52 6.88 -4.04
N ASN A 35 -18.44 7.34 -3.42
CA ASN A 35 -18.39 8.61 -2.70
C ASN A 35 -18.21 9.84 -3.59
N ASP A 36 -17.71 9.66 -4.82
CA ASP A 36 -17.38 10.80 -5.69
C ASP A 36 -18.51 11.11 -6.70
N LYS A 37 -19.59 10.33 -6.72
CA LYS A 37 -20.75 10.55 -7.61
C LYS A 37 -22.06 10.60 -6.82
N PHE A 38 -22.86 11.63 -7.09
CA PHE A 38 -24.10 11.97 -6.36
C PHE A 38 -25.33 11.11 -6.68
N GLU A 39 -25.27 10.14 -7.60
CA GLU A 39 -26.46 9.39 -7.98
C GLU A 39 -26.65 8.12 -7.13
N PRO A 40 -27.67 8.07 -6.25
CA PRO A 40 -27.96 6.88 -5.48
C PRO A 40 -28.32 5.70 -6.40
N PRO A 41 -28.05 4.46 -5.96
CA PRO A 41 -28.40 3.29 -6.77
C PRO A 41 -29.91 3.20 -6.89
N LYS A 42 -30.42 2.98 -8.12
CA LYS A 42 -31.87 2.84 -8.40
C LYS A 42 -32.55 1.70 -7.62
N LYS A 43 -31.78 0.74 -7.09
CA LYS A 43 -32.26 -0.37 -6.27
C LYS A 43 -31.41 -0.46 -5.00
N PRO A 44 -31.99 -0.82 -3.84
CA PRO A 44 -31.25 -0.93 -2.58
C PRO A 44 -30.19 -2.02 -2.69
N ILE A 45 -28.95 -1.72 -2.28
CA ILE A 45 -27.83 -2.66 -2.27
C ILE A 45 -28.10 -3.74 -1.22
N THR A 46 -27.91 -5.01 -1.58
CA THR A 46 -28.06 -6.10 -0.61
C THR A 46 -26.86 -6.15 0.35
N PRO A 47 -27.02 -6.64 1.59
CA PRO A 47 -25.89 -6.74 2.53
C PRO A 47 -24.69 -7.55 2.01
N LEU A 48 -24.93 -8.52 1.13
CA LEU A 48 -23.85 -9.26 0.47
C LEU A 48 -23.13 -8.41 -0.58
N GLU A 49 -23.88 -7.73 -1.46
CA GLU A 49 -23.30 -6.83 -2.48
C GLU A 49 -22.42 -5.77 -1.81
N GLU A 50 -22.89 -5.19 -0.70
CA GLU A 50 -22.14 -4.23 0.09
C GLU A 50 -20.86 -4.84 0.69
N TYR A 51 -20.96 -6.02 1.30
CA TYR A 51 -19.80 -6.72 1.86
C TYR A 51 -18.76 -7.06 0.80
N LEU A 52 -19.17 -7.66 -0.32
CA LEU A 52 -18.27 -8.01 -1.42
C LEU A 52 -17.65 -6.77 -2.07
N GLY A 53 -18.44 -5.71 -2.27
CA GLY A 53 -17.95 -4.43 -2.78
C GLY A 53 -16.87 -3.85 -1.87
N THR A 54 -17.12 -3.84 -0.55
CA THR A 54 -16.16 -3.36 0.45
C THR A 54 -14.89 -4.20 0.47
N LEU A 55 -15.01 -5.53 0.45
CA LEU A 55 -13.86 -6.44 0.45
C LEU A 55 -12.96 -6.22 -0.77
N LEU A 56 -13.57 -6.10 -1.96
CA LEU A 56 -12.85 -5.92 -3.21
C LEU A 56 -12.23 -4.53 -3.35
N PHE A 57 -12.93 -3.50 -2.90
CA PHE A 57 -12.39 -2.14 -2.83
C PHE A 57 -11.14 -2.10 -1.94
N ASN A 58 -11.25 -2.61 -0.71
CA ASN A 58 -10.12 -2.63 0.22
C ASN A 58 -8.94 -3.46 -0.32
N TYR A 59 -9.20 -4.59 -1.00
CA TYR A 59 -8.16 -5.35 -1.67
C TYR A 59 -7.51 -4.59 -2.84
N GLY A 60 -8.31 -3.90 -3.65
CA GLY A 60 -7.80 -3.07 -4.76
C GLY A 60 -6.88 -1.96 -4.27
N GLU A 61 -7.25 -1.31 -3.16
CA GLU A 61 -6.43 -0.29 -2.50
C GLU A 61 -5.08 -0.84 -2.01
N LEU A 62 -5.06 -2.08 -1.48
CA LEU A 62 -3.83 -2.77 -1.09
C LEU A 62 -2.95 -3.10 -2.31
N ASP A 63 -3.53 -3.66 -3.37
CA ASP A 63 -2.82 -3.99 -4.61
C ASP A 63 -2.22 -2.74 -5.26
N GLU A 64 -2.96 -1.62 -5.27
CA GLU A 64 -2.47 -0.37 -5.81
C GLU A 64 -1.30 0.20 -5.01
N SER A 65 -1.33 0.09 -3.68
CA SER A 65 -0.21 0.46 -2.82
C SER A 65 1.06 -0.33 -3.17
N LEU A 66 0.93 -1.64 -3.45
CA LEU A 66 2.06 -2.48 -3.84
C LEU A 66 2.68 -2.03 -5.16
N LYS A 67 1.86 -1.61 -6.14
CA LYS A 67 2.37 -1.01 -7.39
C LYS A 67 3.09 0.30 -7.15
N ARG A 68 2.62 1.12 -6.21
CA ARG A 68 3.27 2.39 -5.86
C ARG A 68 4.69 2.19 -5.33
N PHE A 69 4.96 1.14 -4.55
CA PHE A 69 6.36 0.85 -4.15
C PHE A 69 7.27 0.60 -5.36
N LYS A 70 6.80 -0.15 -6.35
CA LYS A 70 7.53 -0.39 -7.61
C LYS A 70 7.77 0.94 -8.35
N ILE A 71 6.75 1.77 -8.49
CA ILE A 71 6.87 3.09 -9.11
C ILE A 71 7.87 3.98 -8.35
N ILE A 72 7.78 4.06 -7.02
CA ILE A 72 8.67 4.87 -6.19
C ILE A 72 10.12 4.38 -6.34
N SER A 73 10.36 3.07 -6.34
CA SER A 73 11.71 2.52 -6.54
C SER A 73 12.33 2.92 -7.88
N VAL A 74 11.53 2.89 -8.96
CA VAL A 74 11.96 3.32 -10.30
C VAL A 74 12.22 4.82 -10.33
N LEU A 75 11.34 5.64 -9.74
CA LEU A 75 11.52 7.08 -9.69
C LEU A 75 12.78 7.46 -8.89
N ILE A 76 13.02 6.82 -7.74
CA ILE A 76 14.27 7.01 -6.99
C ILE A 76 15.47 6.78 -7.92
N GLN A 77 15.47 5.72 -8.73
CA GLN A 77 16.57 5.40 -9.63
C GLN A 77 16.69 6.36 -10.83
N GLN A 78 15.63 7.09 -11.19
CA GLN A 78 15.55 7.91 -12.40
C GLN A 78 15.42 9.41 -12.09
N TYR A 79 16.53 10.06 -11.70
CA TYR A 79 16.56 11.51 -11.57
C TYR A 79 16.55 12.21 -12.93
N PRO A 80 15.48 12.95 -13.28
CA PRO A 80 15.42 13.67 -14.53
C PRO A 80 16.17 14.99 -14.37
N ARG A 81 17.32 15.13 -15.03
CA ARG A 81 18.18 16.33 -14.98
C ARG A 81 17.57 17.50 -15.76
N LEU A 82 16.45 18.05 -15.28
CA LEU A 82 15.70 19.11 -15.96
C LEU A 82 16.12 20.49 -15.46
N LYS A 83 16.47 21.41 -16.37
CA LYS A 83 16.86 22.79 -16.01
C LYS A 83 15.78 23.59 -15.27
N SER A 84 14.50 23.25 -15.47
CA SER A 84 13.38 23.90 -14.77
C SER A 84 13.35 23.58 -13.28
N TRP A 85 14.01 22.50 -12.84
CA TRP A 85 14.01 22.05 -11.45
C TRP A 85 14.92 22.90 -10.56
N ASP A 86 16.03 23.37 -11.12
CA ASP A 86 16.95 24.27 -10.41
C ASP A 86 16.25 25.57 -9.99
N ARG A 87 15.33 26.08 -10.83
CA ARG A 87 14.55 27.31 -10.56
C ARG A 87 13.63 27.19 -9.36
N VAL A 88 13.20 25.97 -9.03
CA VAL A 88 12.32 25.69 -7.88
C VAL A 88 13.07 25.04 -6.72
N GLY A 89 14.40 24.99 -6.78
CA GLY A 89 15.25 24.40 -5.73
C GLY A 89 15.18 22.87 -5.64
N LEU A 90 14.70 22.19 -6.68
CA LEU A 90 14.60 20.74 -6.71
C LEU A 90 15.92 20.13 -7.17
N ASN A 91 16.89 20.06 -6.24
CA ASN A 91 18.16 19.38 -6.48
C ASN A 91 18.07 17.85 -6.27
N LYS A 92 19.17 17.14 -6.57
CA LYS A 92 19.29 15.68 -6.46
C LYS A 92 18.89 15.17 -5.07
N THR A 93 19.39 15.83 -4.04
CA THR A 93 19.15 15.44 -2.64
C THR A 93 17.69 15.65 -2.23
N VAL A 94 17.08 16.79 -2.61
CA VAL A 94 15.66 17.08 -2.36
C VAL A 94 14.77 16.07 -3.06
N TYR A 95 15.06 15.74 -4.32
CA TYR A 95 14.32 14.73 -5.08
C TYR A 95 14.35 13.36 -4.41
N LEU A 96 15.54 12.91 -4.00
CA LEU A 96 15.72 11.62 -3.36
C LEU A 96 15.00 11.55 -2.01
N ARG A 97 15.07 12.62 -1.22
CA ARG A 97 14.34 12.75 0.05
C ARG A 97 12.83 12.68 -0.19
N TYR A 98 12.30 13.44 -1.16
CA TYR A 98 10.88 13.47 -1.48
C TYR A 98 10.31 12.08 -1.79
N HIS A 99 10.99 11.31 -2.65
CA HIS A 99 10.52 9.97 -2.99
C HIS A 99 10.67 8.97 -1.84
N TYR A 100 11.70 9.10 -1.01
CA TYR A 100 11.83 8.25 0.18
C TYR A 100 10.78 8.58 1.25
N GLU A 101 10.46 9.85 1.47
CA GLU A 101 9.34 10.25 2.34
C GLU A 101 8.00 9.75 1.79
N THR A 102 7.83 9.75 0.46
CA THR A 102 6.67 9.15 -0.21
C THR A 102 6.57 7.65 0.06
N PHE A 103 7.70 6.93 0.03
CA PHE A 103 7.76 5.52 0.42
C PHE A 103 7.29 5.29 1.87
N LEU A 104 7.76 6.10 2.83
CA LEU A 104 7.34 5.99 4.23
C LEU A 104 5.83 6.27 4.40
N ASN A 105 5.31 7.26 3.68
CA ASN A 105 3.89 7.58 3.69
C ASN A 105 3.04 6.45 3.11
N GLU A 106 3.42 5.90 1.95
CA GLU A 106 2.69 4.77 1.35
C GLU A 106 2.75 3.52 2.24
N THR A 107 3.86 3.28 2.92
CA THR A 107 3.98 2.18 3.92
C THR A 107 2.95 2.31 5.04
N TYR A 108 2.78 3.53 5.57
CA TYR A 108 1.76 3.78 6.59
C TYR A 108 0.34 3.61 6.03
N ILE A 109 0.06 4.16 4.84
CA ILE A 109 -1.25 4.03 4.21
C ILE A 109 -1.59 2.55 3.98
N TYR A 110 -0.62 1.76 3.51
CA TYR A 110 -0.78 0.32 3.34
C TYR A 110 -1.15 -0.39 4.64
N ARG A 111 -0.43 -0.09 5.74
CA ARG A 111 -0.74 -0.62 7.07
C ARG A 111 -2.18 -0.32 7.48
N GLU A 112 -2.63 0.93 7.34
CA GLU A 112 -3.99 1.34 7.68
C GLU A 112 -5.03 0.62 6.82
N ARG A 113 -4.78 0.48 5.51
CA ARG A 113 -5.66 -0.25 4.59
C ARG A 113 -5.78 -1.73 4.96
N MET A 114 -4.68 -2.39 5.35
CA MET A 114 -4.72 -3.78 5.78
C MET A 114 -5.47 -3.94 7.11
N CYS A 115 -5.25 -3.02 8.05
CA CYS A 115 -5.97 -2.96 9.31
C CYS A 115 -7.49 -2.83 9.07
N LEU A 116 -7.89 -1.90 8.19
CA LEU A 116 -9.28 -1.72 7.79
C LEU A 116 -9.85 -3.01 7.16
N PHE A 117 -9.14 -3.60 6.21
CA PHE A 117 -9.54 -4.85 5.54
C PHE A 117 -9.82 -5.98 6.55
N LEU A 118 -8.86 -6.27 7.44
CA LEU A 118 -9.00 -7.34 8.44
C LEU A 118 -10.08 -7.01 9.49
N ASN A 119 -10.23 -5.74 9.88
CA ASN A 119 -11.29 -5.34 10.78
C ASN A 119 -12.69 -5.48 10.17
N VAL A 120 -12.86 -5.23 8.87
CA VAL A 120 -14.12 -5.49 8.16
C VAL A 120 -14.46 -6.98 8.21
N LEU A 121 -13.47 -7.85 7.93
CA LEU A 121 -13.65 -9.31 8.05
C LEU A 121 -14.04 -9.73 9.47
N LYS A 122 -13.30 -9.25 10.49
CA LYS A 122 -13.58 -9.53 11.90
C LYS A 122 -14.99 -9.10 12.31
N LYS A 123 -15.38 -7.87 11.97
CA LYS A 123 -16.74 -7.34 12.25
C LYS A 123 -17.80 -8.18 11.57
N ARG A 124 -17.55 -8.63 10.34
CA ARG A 124 -18.47 -9.53 9.64
C ARG A 124 -18.64 -10.84 10.40
N CYS A 125 -17.55 -11.50 10.80
CA CYS A 125 -17.58 -12.76 11.55
C CYS A 125 -18.39 -12.64 12.85
N ARG A 126 -18.17 -11.56 13.61
CA ARG A 126 -18.96 -11.27 14.83
C ARG A 126 -20.46 -11.12 14.55
N LYS A 127 -20.83 -10.46 13.44
CA LYS A 127 -22.23 -10.24 13.07
C LYS A 127 -22.99 -11.53 12.72
N ILE A 128 -22.28 -12.59 12.35
CA ILE A 128 -22.83 -13.90 11.96
C ILE A 128 -22.53 -14.99 13.00
N SER A 129 -22.14 -14.60 14.21
CA SER A 129 -21.84 -15.51 15.32
C SER A 129 -20.67 -16.49 15.06
N LEU A 130 -19.72 -16.11 14.20
CA LEU A 130 -18.46 -16.82 13.97
C LEU A 130 -17.36 -16.26 14.88
N SER A 131 -17.45 -16.56 16.18
CA SER A 131 -16.57 -15.99 17.21
C SER A 131 -15.13 -16.47 17.09
N ASP A 132 -14.91 -17.74 16.78
CA ASP A 132 -13.56 -18.31 16.68
C ASP A 132 -12.83 -17.75 15.46
N GLU A 133 -13.52 -17.63 14.32
CA GLU A 133 -12.98 -16.98 13.13
C GLU A 133 -12.67 -15.50 13.37
N ALA A 134 -13.50 -14.80 14.16
CA ALA A 134 -13.22 -13.42 14.52
C ALA A 134 -11.95 -13.27 15.37
N HIS A 135 -11.70 -14.19 16.31
CA HIS A 135 -10.46 -14.23 17.09
C HIS A 135 -9.26 -14.56 16.19
N TYR A 136 -9.39 -15.55 15.32
CA TYR A 136 -8.33 -15.90 14.39
C TYR A 136 -7.96 -14.74 13.44
N VAL A 137 -8.95 -13.98 12.93
CA VAL A 137 -8.67 -12.78 12.13
C VAL A 137 -7.96 -11.70 12.95
N GLU A 138 -8.28 -11.56 14.24
CA GLU A 138 -7.58 -10.66 15.15
C GLU A 138 -6.11 -11.08 15.33
N ASP A 139 -5.83 -12.35 15.58
CA ASP A 139 -4.46 -12.87 15.72
C ASP A 139 -3.63 -12.63 14.45
N VAL A 140 -4.24 -12.85 13.28
CA VAL A 140 -3.61 -12.56 11.99
C VAL A 140 -3.32 -11.07 11.84
N LEU A 141 -4.26 -10.20 12.24
CA LEU A 141 -4.05 -8.74 12.24
C LEU A 141 -2.89 -8.34 13.15
N GLN A 142 -2.83 -8.85 14.38
CA GLN A 142 -1.75 -8.52 15.32
C GLN A 142 -0.39 -9.00 14.80
N GLY A 143 -0.33 -10.21 14.23
CA GLY A 143 0.89 -10.73 13.60
C GLY A 143 1.36 -9.87 12.42
N PHE A 144 0.43 -9.39 11.59
CA PHE A 144 0.73 -8.47 10.48
C PHE A 144 1.24 -7.12 10.99
N LEU A 145 0.56 -6.51 11.97
CA LEU A 145 0.95 -5.21 12.52
C LEU A 145 2.33 -5.26 13.17
N LYS A 146 2.63 -6.33 13.91
CA LYS A 146 3.95 -6.57 14.51
C LYS A 146 5.05 -6.64 13.45
N SER A 147 4.76 -7.25 12.29
CA SER A 147 5.72 -7.35 11.18
C SER A 147 6.06 -5.99 10.54
N LEU A 148 5.24 -4.96 10.76
CA LEU A 148 5.44 -3.60 10.25
C LEU A 148 5.79 -2.57 11.34
N GLU A 149 6.01 -3.01 12.57
CA GLU A 149 6.20 -2.13 13.72
C GLU A 149 7.40 -1.19 13.52
N ASP A 150 8.55 -1.73 13.13
CA ASP A 150 9.79 -0.96 12.95
C ASP A 150 9.65 0.15 11.91
N VAL A 151 9.13 -0.17 10.72
CA VAL A 151 8.97 0.82 9.64
C VAL A 151 7.91 1.87 9.99
N THR A 152 6.86 1.47 10.71
CA THR A 152 5.82 2.39 11.19
C THR A 152 6.38 3.33 12.25
N ASN A 153 7.25 2.85 13.14
CA ASN A 153 7.92 3.66 14.16
C ASN A 153 8.86 4.70 13.52
N ILE A 154 9.58 4.34 12.46
CA ILE A 154 10.39 5.28 11.68
C ILE A 154 9.50 6.40 11.13
N ARG A 155 8.37 6.05 10.51
CA ARG A 155 7.41 7.04 9.99
C ARG A 155 6.77 7.88 11.10
N GLY A 156 6.42 7.28 12.24
CA GLY A 156 5.85 7.99 13.38
C GLY A 156 6.80 9.07 13.90
N ARG A 157 8.09 8.74 14.04
CA ARG A 157 9.13 9.73 14.38
C ARG A 157 9.30 10.78 13.29
N HIS A 158 9.22 10.39 12.02
CA HIS A 158 9.31 11.29 10.87
C HIS A 158 8.23 12.38 10.90
N VAL A 159 6.98 12.02 11.21
CA VAL A 159 5.84 12.93 11.23
C VAL A 159 5.77 13.76 12.50
N HIS A 160 6.08 13.17 13.66
CA HIS A 160 5.80 13.80 14.96
C HIS A 160 7.01 14.41 15.67
N VAL A 161 8.23 13.99 15.35
CA VAL A 161 9.44 14.41 16.10
C VAL A 161 10.33 15.29 15.23
N ARG A 162 10.73 14.78 14.07
CA ARG A 162 11.61 15.48 13.14
C ARG A 162 11.49 14.86 11.76
N ARG A 163 11.69 15.65 10.70
CA ARG A 163 11.78 15.09 9.35
C ARG A 163 12.83 13.96 9.30
N TYR A 164 12.56 12.95 8.46
CA TYR A 164 13.37 11.75 8.39
C TYR A 164 14.80 12.18 8.05
N SER A 165 15.73 11.77 8.89
CA SER A 165 17.13 12.14 8.80
C SER A 165 17.92 10.84 8.65
N ASN A 166 18.40 10.63 7.43
CA ASN A 166 19.38 9.60 7.12
C ASN A 166 20.73 10.28 7.04
N SER A 167 21.72 9.82 7.80
CA SER A 167 23.05 10.45 7.84
C SER A 167 23.67 10.62 6.44
N LYS A 168 23.41 9.69 5.51
CA LYS A 168 23.86 9.82 4.11
C LYS A 168 23.12 10.91 3.33
N MET A 169 21.81 11.09 3.56
CA MET A 169 21.08 12.21 2.96
C MET A 169 21.52 13.55 3.54
N GLU A 170 21.81 13.62 4.84
CA GLU A 170 22.32 14.84 5.48
C GLU A 170 23.74 15.18 4.97
N GLN A 171 24.60 14.18 4.79
CA GLN A 171 25.91 14.35 4.16
C GLN A 171 25.78 14.89 2.73
N LEU A 172 24.88 14.33 1.92
CA LEU A 172 24.61 14.85 0.58
C LEU A 172 24.10 16.28 0.62
N MET A 173 23.19 16.61 1.53
CA MET A 173 22.69 17.97 1.69
C MET A 173 23.79 18.94 2.07
N GLY A 174 24.70 18.54 2.96
CA GLY A 174 25.90 19.31 3.30
C GLY A 174 26.81 19.53 2.10
N LEU A 175 27.04 18.48 1.28
CA LEU A 175 27.82 18.60 0.05
C LEU A 175 27.17 19.58 -0.93
N GLU A 176 25.84 19.55 -1.10
CA GLU A 176 25.12 20.49 -1.98
C GLU A 176 25.28 21.95 -1.55
N MET A 177 25.47 22.23 -0.26
CA MET A 177 25.71 23.59 0.26
C MET A 177 27.10 24.13 -0.06
N VAL A 178 28.09 23.27 -0.32
CA VAL A 178 29.50 23.65 -0.49
C VAL A 178 30.03 23.41 -1.91
N LEU A 179 29.14 23.14 -2.87
CA LEU A 179 29.54 22.84 -4.26
C LEU A 179 30.26 24.01 -4.94
N GLU A 180 29.97 25.25 -4.55
CA GLU A 180 30.60 26.44 -5.14
C GLU A 180 32.10 26.57 -4.81
N PHE A 181 32.60 25.84 -3.82
CA PHE A 181 33.98 25.95 -3.36
C PHE A 181 34.97 25.02 -4.08
N SER A 182 34.51 23.96 -4.77
CA SER A 182 35.41 23.01 -5.44
C SER A 182 34.70 22.04 -6.39
N GLU A 183 35.25 21.87 -7.60
CA GLU A 183 34.79 20.84 -8.56
C GLU A 183 34.94 19.40 -8.04
N ASP A 184 35.90 19.14 -7.16
CA ASP A 184 36.08 17.80 -6.58
C ASP A 184 34.95 17.43 -5.62
N LEU A 185 34.36 18.42 -4.94
CA LEU A 185 33.14 18.24 -4.15
C LEU A 185 31.95 17.89 -5.02
N GLU A 186 31.88 18.43 -6.24
CA GLU A 186 30.85 18.09 -7.21
C GLU A 186 30.91 16.61 -7.62
N LYS A 187 32.12 16.13 -7.94
CA LYS A 187 32.36 14.72 -8.27
C LYS A 187 32.02 13.80 -7.09
N LEU A 188 32.42 14.20 -5.88
CA LEU A 188 32.10 13.45 -4.66
C LEU A 188 30.59 13.37 -4.42
N ARG A 189 29.89 14.50 -4.51
CA ARG A 189 28.42 14.59 -4.39
C ARG A 189 27.73 13.72 -5.41
N ASP A 190 28.18 13.72 -6.66
CA ASP A 190 27.63 12.90 -7.73
C ASP A 190 27.81 11.40 -7.50
N LYS A 191 28.97 11.01 -6.96
CA LYS A 191 29.27 9.63 -6.57
C LYS A 191 28.38 9.19 -5.40
N GLU A 192 28.43 9.90 -4.28
CA GLU A 192 27.63 9.58 -3.08
C GLU A 192 26.12 9.56 -3.41
N TYR A 193 25.67 10.47 -4.28
CA TYR A 193 24.28 10.50 -4.72
C TYR A 193 23.91 9.23 -5.48
N ARG A 194 24.75 8.81 -6.44
CA ARG A 194 24.51 7.61 -7.24
C ARG A 194 24.44 6.37 -6.35
N ASP A 195 25.38 6.26 -5.41
CA ASP A 195 25.48 5.11 -4.50
C ASP A 195 24.25 5.06 -3.57
N LEU A 196 23.89 6.20 -2.96
CA LEU A 196 22.71 6.27 -2.10
C LEU A 196 21.42 6.00 -2.89
N ARG A 197 21.29 6.57 -4.08
CA ARG A 197 20.14 6.38 -4.96
C ARG A 197 19.92 4.91 -5.30
N THR A 198 20.96 4.20 -5.72
CA THR A 198 20.90 2.76 -6.00
C THR A 198 20.50 1.98 -4.75
N LYS A 199 21.13 2.28 -3.61
CA LYS A 199 20.82 1.63 -2.33
C LYS A 199 19.34 1.79 -1.95
N LEU A 200 18.83 3.02 -1.95
CA LEU A 200 17.45 3.31 -1.55
C LEU A 200 16.43 2.76 -2.55
N GLY A 201 16.74 2.81 -3.86
CA GLY A 201 15.89 2.20 -4.88
C GLY A 201 15.71 0.69 -4.64
N ASN A 202 16.82 -0.02 -4.41
CA ASN A 202 16.81 -1.45 -4.13
C ASN A 202 16.12 -1.78 -2.79
N GLU A 203 16.30 -0.94 -1.77
CA GLU A 203 15.63 -1.07 -0.47
C GLU A 203 14.11 -1.00 -0.62
N VAL A 204 13.59 0.01 -1.33
CA VAL A 204 12.14 0.19 -1.56
C VAL A 204 11.57 -0.94 -2.42
N GLU A 205 12.29 -1.36 -3.46
CA GLU A 205 11.87 -2.48 -4.30
C GLU A 205 11.78 -3.79 -3.50
N LYS A 206 12.82 -4.11 -2.74
CA LYS A 206 12.86 -5.30 -1.88
C LYS A 206 11.74 -5.26 -0.83
N PHE A 207 11.56 -4.12 -0.17
CA PHE A 207 10.48 -3.95 0.80
C PHE A 207 9.11 -4.19 0.16
N GLY A 208 8.86 -3.64 -1.03
CA GLY A 208 7.62 -3.87 -1.77
C GLY A 208 7.37 -5.35 -2.08
N ALA A 209 8.42 -6.09 -2.46
CA ALA A 209 8.34 -7.53 -2.71
C ALA A 209 8.09 -8.34 -1.42
N ASP A 210 8.81 -8.03 -0.34
CA ASP A 210 8.63 -8.67 0.96
C ASP A 210 7.22 -8.41 1.52
N LEU A 211 6.70 -7.20 1.32
CA LEU A 211 5.34 -6.81 1.71
C LEU A 211 4.27 -7.51 0.86
N GLU A 212 4.49 -7.68 -0.44
CA GLU A 212 3.62 -8.48 -1.32
C GLU A 212 3.55 -9.93 -0.84
N ASN A 213 4.69 -10.52 -0.44
CA ASN A 213 4.73 -11.86 0.14
C ASN A 213 3.97 -11.93 1.48
N LEU A 214 4.20 -10.97 2.37
CA LEU A 214 3.50 -10.87 3.64
C LEU A 214 1.98 -10.70 3.44
N GLN A 215 1.55 -9.89 2.47
CA GLN A 215 0.16 -9.74 2.08
C GLN A 215 -0.44 -11.09 1.70
N ASN A 216 0.22 -11.81 0.80
CA ASN A 216 -0.28 -13.08 0.29
C ASN A 216 -0.40 -14.12 1.41
N LEU A 217 0.61 -14.20 2.28
CA LEU A 217 0.56 -15.07 3.45
C LEU A 217 -0.61 -14.69 4.38
N THR A 218 -0.75 -13.41 4.70
CA THR A 218 -1.80 -12.88 5.58
C THR A 218 -3.19 -13.13 5.02
N LEU A 219 -3.41 -12.80 3.75
CA LEU A 219 -4.70 -12.96 3.08
C LEU A 219 -5.06 -14.43 2.87
N SER A 220 -4.08 -15.31 2.60
CA SER A 220 -4.32 -16.76 2.49
C SER A 220 -4.85 -17.37 3.79
N LYS A 221 -4.36 -16.88 4.94
CA LYS A 221 -4.80 -17.32 6.27
C LYS A 221 -6.28 -17.02 6.49
N VAL A 222 -6.75 -15.83 6.10
CA VAL A 222 -8.13 -15.37 6.34
C VAL A 222 -9.09 -15.67 5.18
N LEU A 223 -8.60 -16.18 4.06
CA LEU A 223 -9.41 -16.47 2.88
C LEU A 223 -10.56 -17.43 3.17
N LYS A 224 -10.30 -18.50 3.96
CA LYS A 224 -11.34 -19.46 4.36
C LYS A 224 -12.43 -18.80 5.18
N VAL A 225 -12.05 -17.89 6.08
CA VAL A 225 -12.97 -17.11 6.93
C VAL A 225 -13.78 -16.12 6.10
N ALA A 226 -13.14 -15.44 5.15
CA ALA A 226 -13.81 -14.45 4.30
C ALA A 226 -14.93 -15.06 3.44
N LEU A 227 -14.88 -16.38 3.20
CA LEU A 227 -15.72 -17.10 2.25
C LEU A 227 -16.57 -18.22 2.86
N SER A 228 -16.35 -18.60 4.12
CA SER A 228 -17.12 -19.65 4.82
C SER A 228 -18.62 -19.35 4.79
N ASP A 229 -18.98 -18.08 4.91
CA ASP A 229 -20.35 -17.57 4.99
C ASP A 229 -21.08 -17.46 3.63
N LEU A 230 -20.36 -17.57 2.50
CA LEU A 230 -20.94 -17.43 1.16
C LEU A 230 -21.71 -18.68 0.71
N LYS A 231 -21.35 -19.86 1.24
CA LYS A 231 -21.91 -21.15 0.79
C LYS A 231 -23.27 -21.44 1.39
N ASP A 232 -23.52 -21.05 2.63
CA ASP A 232 -24.71 -21.51 3.38
C ASP A 232 -25.92 -20.58 3.24
N LYS A 233 -25.72 -19.29 2.94
CA LYS A 233 -26.83 -18.32 2.77
C LYS A 233 -27.41 -18.23 1.36
N TYR A 234 -26.81 -18.89 0.38
CA TYR A 234 -27.12 -18.70 -1.06
C TYR A 234 -27.24 -20.01 -1.86
N LYS A 235 -27.39 -21.15 -1.18
CA LYS A 235 -28.14 -22.29 -1.74
C LYS A 235 -29.63 -22.02 -1.54
#